data_AF-A0A430Q724-F1
#
_entry.id   AF-A0A430Q724-F1
#
_cell.length_a   1.000
_cell.length_b   1.000
_cell.length_c   1.000
_cell.angle_alpha   90.00
_cell.angle_beta   90.00
_cell.angle_gamma   90.00
#
_symmetry.space_group_name_H-M   'P 1'
#
loop_
_entity.id
_entity.type
_entity.pdbx_description
1 polymer ?
#
loop_
_entity_poly.entity_id
_entity_poly.type
_entity_poly.pdbx_seq_one_letter_code
_entity_poly.pdbx_strand_id
1 'polypeptide(L)'
;MSNNACKGDVLTFFEKENRPFSVVDVCSALKNYGKTGISRALDDLVEEGSIKEKVYGKQKVYVYDQTKLPSFDENEIRKMEAQYANLSVELTEEQKKLKSVIEELKKITSSLTKEEAEKELTQVNEKLNEIEVEVKALKAKGPGIAEADLKLVSFPLKVIFYVSIGFLNKLPTLLALLL
;
A
#
# COMPACT_ATOMS: atom_id res chain seq x y z
N MET A 1 47.34 -17.97 -22.62
CA MET A 1 46.88 -16.72 -21.96
C MET A 1 45.55 -16.88 -21.23
N SER A 2 44.62 -17.76 -21.64
CA SER A 2 43.33 -17.98 -20.96
C SER A 2 43.43 -18.66 -19.56
N ASN A 3 44.44 -19.50 -19.31
CA ASN A 3 44.50 -20.28 -18.05
C ASN A 3 44.77 -19.41 -16.80
N ASN A 4 45.53 -18.32 -16.93
CA ASN A 4 45.86 -17.46 -15.79
C ASN A 4 44.66 -16.60 -15.33
N ALA A 5 43.82 -16.17 -16.28
CA ALA A 5 42.58 -15.46 -15.96
C ALA A 5 41.58 -16.37 -15.22
N CYS A 6 41.39 -17.60 -15.72
CA CYS A 6 40.55 -18.61 -15.07
C CYS A 6 40.99 -18.86 -13.62
N LYS A 7 42.29 -19.00 -13.41
CA LYS A 7 42.86 -19.22 -12.08
C LYS A 7 42.62 -18.04 -11.12
N GLY A 8 42.84 -16.81 -11.59
CA GLY A 8 42.57 -15.60 -10.79
C GLY A 8 41.10 -15.47 -10.39
N ASP A 9 40.19 -15.74 -11.30
CA ASP A 9 38.74 -15.67 -11.04
C ASP A 9 38.29 -16.77 -10.07
N VAL A 10 38.82 -17.99 -10.22
CA VAL A 10 38.56 -19.10 -9.27
C VAL A 10 39.06 -18.73 -7.88
N LEU A 11 40.29 -18.20 -7.76
CA LEU A 11 40.84 -17.80 -6.46
C LEU A 11 39.97 -16.72 -5.79
N THR A 12 39.60 -15.69 -6.54
CA THR A 12 38.75 -14.58 -6.05
C THR A 12 37.39 -15.11 -5.59
N PHE A 13 36.82 -16.07 -6.33
CA PHE A 13 35.57 -16.72 -5.95
C PHE A 13 35.68 -17.46 -4.61
N PHE A 14 36.74 -18.27 -4.42
CA PHE A 14 36.95 -19.01 -3.18
C PHE A 14 37.25 -18.12 -1.99
N GLU A 15 38.04 -17.05 -2.18
CA GLU A 15 38.35 -16.06 -1.14
C GLU A 15 37.09 -15.33 -0.67
N LYS A 16 36.22 -14.92 -1.60
CA LYS A 16 34.99 -14.20 -1.29
C LYS A 16 33.94 -15.07 -0.62
N GLU A 17 33.69 -16.27 -1.15
CA GLU A 17 32.65 -17.15 -0.63
C GLU A 17 33.10 -17.88 0.64
N ASN A 18 34.40 -18.15 0.78
CA ASN A 18 35.05 -18.84 1.91
C ASN A 18 34.28 -20.09 2.40
N ARG A 19 33.66 -20.81 1.47
CA ARG A 19 32.88 -22.04 1.69
C ARG A 19 33.49 -23.20 0.89
N PRO A 20 33.29 -24.45 1.32
CA PRO A 20 33.72 -25.61 0.53
C PRO A 20 32.84 -25.81 -0.71
N PHE A 21 33.45 -25.98 -1.88
CA PHE A 21 32.75 -26.22 -3.16
C PHE A 21 33.35 -27.40 -3.92
N SER A 22 32.53 -28.08 -4.73
CA SER A 22 33.01 -29.04 -5.72
C SER A 22 33.34 -28.36 -7.05
N VAL A 23 34.05 -29.05 -7.94
CA VAL A 23 34.31 -28.57 -9.32
C VAL A 23 32.99 -28.21 -10.04
N VAL A 24 31.93 -28.98 -9.82
CA VAL A 24 30.63 -28.77 -10.49
C VAL A 24 29.99 -27.47 -10.00
N ASP A 25 30.07 -27.17 -8.71
CA ASP A 25 29.54 -25.94 -8.13
C ASP A 25 30.27 -24.72 -8.66
N VAL A 26 31.61 -24.80 -8.75
CA VAL A 26 32.44 -23.74 -9.32
C VAL A 26 32.15 -23.53 -10.80
N CYS A 27 31.93 -24.59 -11.58
CA CYS A 27 31.48 -24.46 -12.98
C CYS A 27 30.10 -23.79 -13.11
N SER A 28 29.20 -24.04 -12.16
CA SER A 28 27.88 -23.42 -12.15
C SER A 28 27.95 -21.92 -11.81
N ALA A 29 28.84 -21.55 -10.89
CA ALA A 29 29.09 -20.16 -10.51
C ALA A 29 29.86 -19.38 -11.59
N LEU A 30 30.93 -19.98 -12.13
CA LEU A 30 31.82 -19.39 -13.12
C LEU A 30 31.56 -19.95 -14.52
N LYS A 31 30.40 -19.60 -15.10
CA LYS A 31 29.95 -20.09 -16.42
C LYS A 31 30.83 -19.68 -17.59
N ASN A 32 31.76 -18.75 -17.37
CA ASN A 32 32.68 -18.24 -18.39
C ASN A 32 33.82 -19.22 -18.72
N TYR A 33 34.01 -20.25 -17.89
CA TYR A 33 35.10 -21.22 -18.04
C TYR A 33 34.57 -22.64 -18.19
N GLY A 34 35.24 -23.43 -19.03
CA GLY A 34 34.94 -24.85 -19.16
C GLY A 34 35.44 -25.65 -17.95
N LYS A 35 34.82 -26.81 -17.71
CA LYS A 35 35.16 -27.71 -16.59
C LYS A 35 36.65 -28.06 -16.53
N THR A 36 37.27 -28.33 -17.67
CA THR A 36 38.70 -28.64 -17.74
C THR A 36 39.59 -27.48 -17.30
N GLY A 37 39.22 -26.24 -17.64
CA GLY A 37 39.96 -25.04 -17.22
C GLY A 37 39.84 -24.81 -15.72
N ILE A 38 38.64 -24.99 -15.16
CA ILE A 38 38.38 -24.87 -13.72
C ILE A 38 39.10 -25.98 -12.94
N SER A 39 39.03 -27.24 -13.38
CA SER A 39 39.76 -28.34 -12.74
C SER A 39 41.26 -28.08 -12.70
N ARG A 40 41.85 -27.66 -13.83
CA ARG A 40 43.27 -27.33 -13.88
C ARG A 40 43.62 -26.15 -12.97
N ALA A 41 42.82 -25.08 -12.99
CA ALA A 41 43.02 -23.94 -12.11
C ALA A 41 42.95 -24.33 -10.63
N LEU A 42 42.03 -25.22 -10.25
CA LEU A 42 41.92 -25.75 -8.89
C LEU A 42 43.15 -26.56 -8.50
N ASP A 43 43.61 -27.46 -9.37
CA ASP A 43 44.82 -28.25 -9.11
C ASP A 43 46.05 -27.33 -8.97
N ASP A 44 46.21 -26.35 -9.86
CA ASP A 44 47.29 -25.33 -9.78
C ASP A 44 47.21 -24.52 -8.47
N LEU A 45 46.01 -24.17 -7.98
CA LEU A 45 45.82 -23.41 -6.73
C LEU A 45 46.02 -24.26 -5.47
N VAL A 46 45.81 -25.58 -5.58
CA VAL A 46 46.13 -26.55 -4.53
C VAL A 46 47.63 -26.73 -4.41
N GLU A 47 48.35 -26.84 -5.53
CA GLU A 47 49.82 -26.91 -5.55
C GLU A 47 50.46 -25.66 -4.94
N GLU A 48 49.90 -24.47 -5.19
CA GLU A 48 50.34 -23.21 -4.58
C GLU A 48 49.91 -23.03 -3.12
N GLY A 49 49.10 -23.95 -2.58
CA GLY A 49 48.57 -23.88 -1.22
C GLY A 49 47.60 -22.73 -0.98
N SER A 50 47.01 -22.15 -2.03
CA SER A 50 45.94 -21.14 -1.91
C SER A 50 44.59 -21.75 -1.63
N ILE A 51 44.38 -22.98 -2.09
CA ILE A 51 43.17 -23.76 -1.88
C ILE A 51 43.58 -25.10 -1.26
N LYS A 52 42.78 -25.60 -0.34
CA LYS A 52 42.91 -26.95 0.22
C LYS A 52 41.91 -27.86 -0.46
N GLU A 53 42.37 -29.02 -0.94
CA GLU A 53 41.48 -30.08 -1.42
C GLU A 53 41.25 -31.13 -0.35
N LYS A 54 40.04 -31.71 -0.36
CA LYS A 54 39.70 -32.90 0.39
C LYS A 54 38.93 -33.88 -0.49
N VAL A 55 39.42 -35.11 -0.53
CA VAL A 55 38.84 -36.19 -1.33
C VAL A 55 37.82 -36.96 -0.50
N TYR A 56 36.61 -37.10 -1.02
CA TYR A 56 35.53 -37.90 -0.45
C TYR A 56 35.13 -38.99 -1.45
N GLY A 57 35.82 -40.14 -1.37
CA GLY A 57 35.63 -41.25 -2.30
C GLY A 57 35.97 -40.85 -3.73
N LYS A 58 34.95 -40.73 -4.60
CA LYS A 58 35.11 -40.33 -6.01
C LYS A 58 35.01 -38.81 -6.24
N GLN A 59 34.59 -38.03 -5.24
CA GLN A 59 34.37 -36.60 -5.36
C GLN A 59 35.47 -35.81 -4.63
N LYS A 60 35.78 -34.62 -5.13
CA LYS A 60 36.72 -33.68 -4.50
C LYS A 60 35.98 -32.41 -4.08
N VAL A 61 36.31 -31.91 -2.90
CA VAL A 61 35.83 -30.63 -2.38
C VAL A 61 37.04 -29.74 -2.13
N TYR A 62 36.91 -28.48 -2.51
CA TYR A 62 37.95 -27.46 -2.43
C TYR A 62 37.48 -26.35 -1.49
N VAL A 63 38.40 -25.74 -0.75
CA VAL A 63 38.12 -24.59 0.12
C VAL A 63 39.32 -23.65 0.15
N TYR A 64 39.07 -22.35 0.29
CA TYR A 64 40.15 -21.37 0.46
C TYR A 64 40.97 -21.69 1.73
N ASP A 65 42.29 -21.50 1.66
CA ASP A 65 43.13 -21.70 2.84
C ASP A 65 42.94 -20.55 3.84
N GLN A 66 42.18 -20.83 4.90
CA GLN A 66 41.91 -19.88 5.98
C GLN A 66 43.14 -19.40 6.74
N THR A 67 44.29 -20.10 6.62
CA THR A 67 45.55 -19.62 7.21
C THR A 67 46.09 -18.36 6.52
N LYS A 68 45.61 -18.05 5.31
CA LYS A 68 45.93 -16.81 4.59
C LYS A 68 45.08 -15.63 5.03
N LEU A 69 44.02 -15.86 5.81
CA LEU A 69 43.19 -14.80 6.36
C LEU A 69 43.87 -14.18 7.59
N PRO A 70 43.67 -12.88 7.84
CA PRO A 70 44.18 -12.25 9.04
C PRO A 70 43.58 -12.93 10.29
N SER A 71 44.44 -13.17 11.28
CA SER A 71 43.97 -13.61 12.59
C SER A 71 43.34 -12.41 13.29
N PHE A 72 42.10 -12.57 13.74
CA PHE A 72 41.44 -11.56 14.55
C PHE A 72 41.85 -11.71 16.02
N ASP A 73 42.10 -10.58 16.69
CA ASP A 73 42.26 -10.53 18.15
C ASP A 73 40.88 -10.55 18.83
N GLU A 74 40.81 -11.09 20.05
CA GLU A 74 39.58 -11.19 20.82
C GLU A 74 38.98 -9.80 21.11
N ASN A 75 39.83 -8.77 21.27
CA ASN A 75 39.37 -7.40 21.46
C ASN A 75 38.71 -6.82 20.21
N GLU A 76 39.22 -7.12 19.02
CA GLU A 76 38.62 -6.67 17.77
C GLU A 76 37.26 -7.32 17.54
N ILE A 77 37.15 -8.62 17.85
CA ILE A 77 35.87 -9.35 17.79
C ILE A 77 34.85 -8.69 18.72
N ARG A 78 35.21 -8.45 20.00
CA ARG A 78 34.31 -7.79 20.95
C ARG A 78 33.91 -6.37 20.50
N LYS A 79 34.83 -5.63 19.90
CA LYS A 79 34.51 -4.29 19.34
C LYS A 79 33.52 -4.40 18.18
N MET A 80 33.69 -5.36 17.28
CA MET A 80 32.75 -5.61 16.18
C MET A 80 31.39 -6.07 16.69
N GLU A 81 31.34 -6.91 17.72
CA GLU A 81 30.08 -7.32 18.37
C GLU A 81 29.34 -6.13 18.98
N ALA A 82 30.05 -5.24 19.67
CA ALA A 82 29.46 -4.03 20.22
C ALA A 82 28.94 -3.09 19.12
N GLN A 83 29.69 -2.91 18.04
CA GLN A 83 29.25 -2.14 16.87
C GLN A 83 28.02 -2.75 16.20
N TYR A 84 28.00 -4.08 16.04
CA TYR A 84 26.87 -4.81 15.49
C TYR A 84 25.62 -4.63 16.35
N ALA A 85 25.75 -4.76 17.68
CA ALA A 85 24.65 -4.56 18.61
C ALA A 85 24.08 -3.13 18.51
N ASN A 86 24.95 -2.11 18.50
CA ASN A 86 24.54 -0.72 18.36
C ASN A 86 23.82 -0.45 17.02
N LEU A 87 24.42 -0.89 15.91
CA LEU A 87 23.82 -0.72 14.58
C LEU A 87 22.49 -1.47 14.44
N SER A 88 22.36 -2.64 15.09
CA SER A 88 21.12 -3.40 15.10
C SER A 88 20.01 -2.64 15.83
N VAL A 89 20.33 -2.03 16.98
CA VAL A 89 19.38 -1.17 17.71
C VAL A 89 18.98 0.02 16.86
N GLU A 90 19.94 0.77 16.30
CA GLU A 90 19.67 1.92 15.42
C GLU A 90 18.77 1.54 14.23
N LEU A 91 19.05 0.41 13.58
CA LEU A 91 18.24 -0.09 12.48
C LEU A 91 16.79 -0.35 12.91
N THR A 92 16.58 -0.98 14.08
CA THR A 92 15.23 -1.26 14.58
C THR A 92 14.47 0.01 14.96
N GLU A 93 15.16 1.01 15.50
CA GLU A 93 14.57 2.31 15.81
C GLU A 93 14.16 3.06 14.54
N GLU A 94 15.04 3.08 13.54
CA GLU A 94 14.76 3.76 12.28
C GLU A 94 13.63 3.07 11.50
N GLN A 95 13.57 1.74 11.52
CA GLN A 95 12.44 0.99 10.98
C GLN A 95 11.12 1.32 11.69
N LYS A 96 11.12 1.55 13.01
CA LYS A 96 9.93 1.98 13.76
C LYS A 96 9.51 3.39 13.35
N LYS A 97 10.44 4.34 13.25
CA LYS A 97 10.16 5.70 12.78
C LYS A 97 9.57 5.69 11.38
N LEU A 98 10.17 4.93 10.47
CA LEU A 98 9.68 4.79 9.10
C LEU A 98 8.24 4.27 9.06
N LYS A 99 7.92 3.25 9.86
CA LYS A 99 6.55 2.74 9.97
C LYS A 99 5.58 3.79 10.49
N SER A 100 5.96 4.54 11.53
CA SER A 100 5.14 5.63 12.08
C SER A 100 4.85 6.70 11.03
N VAL A 101 5.87 7.14 10.29
CA VAL A 101 5.73 8.14 9.22
C VAL A 101 4.84 7.61 8.08
N ILE A 102 4.98 6.34 7.71
CA ILE A 102 4.11 5.72 6.70
C ILE A 102 2.65 5.67 7.17
N GLU A 103 2.39 5.35 8.44
CA GLU A 103 1.06 5.34 9.02
C GLU A 103 0.45 6.75 9.07
N GLU A 104 1.24 7.76 9.45
CA GLU A 104 0.83 9.17 9.42
C GLU A 104 0.53 9.64 8.00
N LEU A 105 1.41 9.32 7.04
CA LEU A 105 1.20 9.63 5.63
C LEU A 105 -0.09 8.99 5.15
N LYS A 106 -0.29 7.69 5.40
CA LYS A 106 -1.52 6.98 5.01
C LYS A 106 -2.75 7.60 5.63
N LYS A 107 -2.69 8.01 6.90
CA LYS A 107 -3.81 8.70 7.58
C LYS A 107 -4.13 10.02 6.87
N ILE A 108 -3.13 10.84 6.58
CA ILE A 108 -3.29 12.13 5.89
C ILE A 108 -3.78 11.95 4.45
N THR A 109 -3.29 10.94 3.72
CA THR A 109 -3.75 10.65 2.35
C THR A 109 -5.13 9.99 2.32
N SER A 110 -5.54 9.30 3.39
CA SER A 110 -6.88 8.71 3.50
C SER A 110 -7.97 9.69 3.93
N SER A 111 -7.60 10.82 4.53
CA SER A 111 -8.49 11.97 4.62
C SER A 111 -8.61 12.63 3.26
N LEU A 112 -9.82 13.13 2.92
CA LEU A 112 -10.10 13.88 1.69
C LEU A 112 -8.92 14.79 1.36
N THR A 113 -8.36 14.62 0.17
CA THR A 113 -7.35 15.56 -0.31
C THR A 113 -7.97 16.95 -0.34
N LYS A 114 -7.18 17.98 -0.07
CA LYS A 114 -7.66 19.37 -0.04
C LYS A 114 -8.48 19.71 -1.30
N GLU A 115 -8.07 19.17 -2.44
CA GLU A 115 -8.73 19.33 -3.75
C GLU A 115 -10.11 18.66 -3.81
N GLU A 116 -10.26 17.45 -3.27
CA GLU A 116 -11.55 16.76 -3.19
C GLU A 116 -12.51 17.46 -2.22
N ALA A 117 -11.99 17.93 -1.07
CA ALA A 117 -12.77 18.71 -0.11
C ALA A 117 -13.25 20.04 -0.72
N GLU A 118 -12.40 20.73 -1.48
CA GLU A 118 -12.77 21.96 -2.20
C GLU A 118 -13.83 21.69 -3.27
N LYS A 119 -13.73 20.57 -4.00
CA LYS A 119 -14.73 20.17 -5.00
C LYS A 119 -16.07 19.79 -4.39
N GLU A 120 -16.08 19.10 -3.24
CA GLU A 120 -17.33 18.83 -2.53
C GLU A 120 -17.96 20.14 -2.01
N LEU A 121 -17.13 21.06 -1.50
CA LEU A 121 -17.58 22.35 -1.00
C LEU A 121 -18.21 23.20 -2.11
N THR A 122 -17.64 23.22 -3.32
CA THR A 122 -18.27 23.90 -4.46
C THR A 122 -19.59 23.26 -4.86
N GLN A 123 -19.66 21.93 -4.95
CA GLN A 123 -20.90 21.20 -5.28
C GLN A 123 -22.00 21.41 -4.24
N VAL A 124 -21.67 21.43 -2.95
CA VAL A 124 -22.64 21.71 -1.89
C VAL A 124 -23.14 23.15 -1.98
N ASN A 125 -22.26 24.12 -2.27
CA ASN A 125 -22.65 25.51 -2.44
C ASN A 125 -23.53 25.73 -3.69
N GLU A 126 -23.25 25.05 -4.80
CA GLU A 126 -24.10 25.09 -6.00
C GLU A 126 -25.50 24.56 -5.69
N LYS A 127 -25.60 23.42 -5.01
CA LYS A 127 -26.88 22.85 -4.57
C LYS A 127 -27.62 23.78 -3.59
N LEU A 128 -26.91 24.40 -2.66
CA LEU A 128 -27.50 25.38 -1.74
C LEU A 128 -28.08 26.57 -2.50
N ASN A 129 -27.35 27.10 -3.47
CA ASN A 129 -27.81 28.21 -4.30
C ASN A 129 -29.03 27.82 -5.14
N GLU A 130 -29.04 26.62 -5.73
CA GLU A 130 -30.17 26.09 -6.49
C GLU A 130 -31.42 25.97 -5.62
N ILE A 131 -31.30 25.33 -4.46
CA ILE A 131 -32.39 25.19 -3.48
C ILE A 131 -32.85 26.57 -2.99
N GLU A 132 -31.95 27.51 -2.74
CA GLU A 132 -32.31 28.88 -2.34
C GLU A 132 -33.11 29.60 -3.43
N VAL A 133 -32.73 29.46 -4.70
CA VAL A 133 -33.44 30.04 -5.83
C VAL A 133 -34.82 29.42 -5.97
N GLU A 134 -34.93 28.09 -5.85
CA GLU A 134 -36.21 27.39 -5.85
C GLU A 134 -37.10 27.85 -4.70
N VAL A 135 -36.58 27.94 -3.49
CA VAL A 135 -37.32 28.42 -2.32
C VAL A 135 -37.78 29.87 -2.52
N LYS A 136 -36.94 30.75 -3.06
CA LYS A 136 -37.32 32.15 -3.37
C LYS A 136 -38.40 32.20 -4.47
N ALA A 137 -38.26 31.40 -5.52
CA ALA A 137 -39.26 31.32 -6.60
C ALA A 137 -40.60 30.77 -6.12
N LEU A 138 -40.58 29.75 -5.24
CA LEU A 138 -41.79 29.20 -4.62
C LEU A 138 -42.46 30.22 -3.70
N LYS A 139 -41.69 30.96 -2.90
CA LYS A 139 -42.20 32.06 -2.06
C LYS A 139 -42.79 33.22 -2.89
N ALA A 140 -42.25 33.48 -4.08
CA ALA A 140 -42.78 34.51 -4.99
C ALA A 140 -44.08 34.07 -5.69
N LYS A 141 -44.28 32.76 -5.90
CA LYS A 141 -45.48 32.19 -6.52
C LYS A 141 -46.70 32.16 -5.59
N GLY A 142 -46.54 32.42 -4.30
CA GLY A 142 -47.63 32.60 -3.35
C GLY A 142 -47.16 32.59 -1.89
N PRO A 143 -47.96 33.12 -0.94
CA PRO A 143 -47.63 33.01 0.48
C PRO A 143 -47.54 31.53 0.86
N GLY A 144 -46.44 31.15 1.53
CA GLY A 144 -46.26 29.79 2.01
C GLY A 144 -47.41 29.45 2.97
N ILE A 145 -48.28 28.52 2.55
CA ILE A 145 -49.48 28.17 3.29
C ILE A 145 -49.03 27.37 4.52
N ALA A 146 -49.14 27.94 5.71
CA ALA A 146 -48.91 27.20 6.93
C ALA A 146 -50.08 26.23 7.18
N GLU A 147 -49.85 25.16 7.93
CA GLU A 147 -50.89 24.17 8.24
C GLU A 147 -52.12 24.79 8.94
N ALA A 148 -51.93 25.94 9.60
CA ALA A 148 -53.00 26.75 10.18
C ALA A 148 -53.90 27.43 9.13
N ASP A 149 -53.34 27.91 8.03
CA ASP A 149 -54.07 28.61 6.96
C ASP A 149 -54.99 27.64 6.18
N LEU A 150 -54.54 26.39 6.01
CA LEU A 150 -55.33 25.31 5.41
C LEU A 150 -56.60 24.97 6.21
N LYS A 151 -56.52 25.05 7.55
CA LYS A 151 -57.68 24.79 8.43
C LYS A 151 -58.74 25.90 8.34
N LEU A 152 -58.33 27.15 8.14
CA LEU A 152 -59.24 28.30 8.01
C LEU A 152 -60.06 28.25 6.72
N VAL A 153 -59.50 27.73 5.63
CA VAL A 153 -60.20 27.61 4.33
C VAL A 153 -61.02 26.31 4.24
N SER A 154 -60.58 25.23 4.90
CA SER A 154 -61.30 23.95 4.91
C SER A 154 -62.70 24.03 5.56
N PHE A 155 -62.83 24.76 6.67
CA PHE A 155 -64.08 24.86 7.41
C PHE A 155 -65.23 25.51 6.62
N PRO A 156 -65.06 26.70 6.00
CA PRO A 156 -66.14 27.33 5.22
C PRO A 156 -66.50 26.55 3.95
N LEU A 157 -65.53 25.92 3.27
CA LEU A 157 -65.80 25.07 2.10
C LEU A 157 -66.69 23.87 2.45
N LYS A 158 -66.45 23.24 3.61
CA LYS A 158 -67.26 22.10 4.09
C LYS A 158 -68.69 22.52 4.41
N VAL A 159 -68.88 23.72 4.98
CA VAL A 159 -70.20 24.30 5.24
C VAL A 159 -70.94 24.62 3.94
N ILE A 160 -70.30 25.27 2.97
CA ILE A 160 -70.90 25.58 1.66
C ILE A 160 -71.33 24.30 0.93
N PHE A 161 -70.48 23.27 0.96
CA PHE A 161 -70.79 21.97 0.35
C PHE A 161 -72.01 21.31 1.00
N TYR A 162 -72.08 21.29 2.33
CA TYR A 162 -73.24 20.74 3.07
C TYR A 162 -74.53 21.52 2.82
N VAL A 163 -74.47 22.85 2.80
CA VAL A 163 -75.64 23.70 2.52
C VAL A 163 -76.13 23.49 1.08
N SER A 164 -75.21 23.39 0.12
CA SER A 164 -75.56 23.15 -1.29
C SER A 164 -76.20 21.78 -1.51
N ILE A 165 -75.69 20.73 -0.87
CA ILE A 165 -76.29 19.39 -0.90
C ILE A 165 -77.66 19.39 -0.21
N GLY A 166 -77.79 20.05 0.93
CA GLY A 166 -79.07 20.17 1.65
C GLY A 166 -80.14 20.89 0.81
N PHE A 167 -79.74 21.89 0.03
CA PHE A 167 -80.63 22.59 -0.90
C PHE A 167 -81.04 21.72 -2.08
N LEU A 168 -80.09 21.00 -2.70
CA LEU A 168 -80.35 20.04 -3.79
C LEU A 168 -81.29 18.91 -3.36
N ASN A 169 -81.13 18.37 -2.15
CA ASN A 169 -82.00 17.31 -1.64
C ASN A 169 -83.42 17.78 -1.29
N LYS A 170 -83.61 19.08 -1.01
CA LYS A 170 -84.94 19.68 -0.78
C LYS A 170 -85.63 20.17 -2.05
N LEU A 171 -84.91 20.27 -3.16
CA LEU A 171 -85.45 20.66 -4.47
C LEU A 171 -86.65 19.81 -4.92
N PRO A 172 -86.64 18.46 -4.83
CA PRO A 172 -87.81 17.65 -5.22
C PRO A 172 -89.04 17.87 -4.34
N THR A 173 -88.86 18.09 -3.02
CA THR A 173 -89.98 18.43 -2.11
C THR A 173 -90.54 19.83 -2.35
N LEU A 174 -89.70 20.79 -2.76
CA LEU A 174 -90.14 22.14 -3.14
C LEU A 174 -90.86 22.15 -4.49
N LEU A 175 -90.42 21.33 -5.46
CA LEU A 175 -91.15 21.13 -6.72
C LEU A 175 -92.51 20.46 -6.51
N ALA A 176 -92.61 19.52 -5.56
CA ALA A 176 -93.87 18.84 -5.24
C ALA A 176 -94.91 19.74 -4.53
N LEU A 177 -94.51 20.91 -4.01
CA LEU A 177 -95.42 21.90 -3.42
C LEU A 177 -95.93 22.94 -4.44
N LEU A 178 -95.35 22.96 -5.64
CA LEU A 178 -95.60 23.94 -6.70
C LEU A 178 -96.37 23.38 -7.91
N LEU A 179 -96.74 22.09 -7.86
CA LEU A 179 -97.57 21.34 -8.81
C LEU A 179 -98.85 20.87 -8.11
#